data_AF-A0ABC8U9A2-F1
#
_entry.id   AF-A0ABC8U9A2-F1
#
_cell.length_a   1.000
_cell.length_b   1.000
_cell.length_c   1.000
_cell.angle_alpha   90.00
_cell.angle_beta   90.00
_cell.angle_gamma   90.00
#
_symmetry.space_group_name_H-M   'P 1'
#
loop_
_entity.id
_entity.type
_entity.pdbx_description
1 polymer ?
#
loop_
_entity_poly.entity_id
_entity_poly.type
_entity_poly.pdbx_seq_one_letter_code
_entity_poly.pdbx_strand_id
1 'polypeptide(L)'
;MVTNFSFSLLLSFICITAPFSHASTLRNTISTARNDGAVSVVLWCVAKNNAEDSALQSALDWACGPGGADCGSIQQGGPCYDPSDIQRMASFAFNNYFLKHGLTEDSCNFDNTAALTSLNPSKI
;
A
#
# COMPACT_ATOMS: atom_id res chain seq x y z
N MET A 1 18.51 19.53 -7.44
CA MET A 1 18.97 20.53 -6.45
C MET A 1 18.38 20.11 -5.11
N VAL A 2 19.22 19.65 -4.19
CA VAL A 2 18.83 19.15 -2.87
C VAL A 2 18.77 20.34 -1.93
N THR A 3 17.58 20.75 -1.48
CA THR A 3 17.45 21.79 -0.46
C THR A 3 17.13 21.16 0.88
N ASN A 4 18.20 20.96 1.66
CA ASN A 4 18.31 21.21 3.10
C ASN A 4 16.98 21.51 3.83
N PHE A 5 16.55 20.60 4.69
CA PHE A 5 15.72 20.95 5.84
C PHE A 5 16.46 20.63 7.13
N SER A 6 16.58 21.67 7.95
CA SER A 6 17.42 21.81 9.13
C SER A 6 17.32 20.68 10.16
N PHE A 7 18.50 20.28 10.63
CA PHE A 7 18.75 19.42 11.77
C PHE A 7 18.90 20.29 13.04
N SER A 8 18.00 20.17 14.02
CA SER A 8 18.32 20.38 15.45
C SER A 8 17.18 19.98 16.38
N LEU A 9 17.45 18.91 17.16
CA LEU A 9 17.30 18.75 18.63
C LEU A 9 16.08 19.44 19.29
N LEU A 10 15.18 18.81 20.05
CA LEU A 10 15.26 17.68 20.99
C LEU A 10 13.82 17.31 21.37
N LEU A 11 13.49 16.02 21.42
CA LEU A 11 12.72 15.40 22.51
C LEU A 11 12.81 13.89 22.34
N SER A 12 13.85 13.34 22.97
CA SER A 12 13.96 11.95 23.35
C SER A 12 12.70 11.48 24.08
N PHE A 13 11.89 10.65 23.44
CA PHE A 13 10.94 9.78 24.13
C PHE A 13 10.98 8.34 23.54
N ILE A 14 11.86 7.56 24.16
CA ILE A 14 11.64 6.15 24.55
C ILE A 14 11.70 5.08 23.43
N CYS A 15 12.91 4.59 23.19
CA CYS A 15 13.19 3.22 22.77
C CYS A 15 13.23 2.26 23.98
N ILE A 16 12.13 2.08 24.72
CA ILE A 16 12.09 1.15 25.86
C ILE A 16 10.85 0.25 25.79
N THR A 17 11.09 -0.95 25.27
CA THR A 17 10.54 -2.26 25.66
C THR A 17 9.01 -2.42 25.77
N ALA A 18 8.43 -3.06 24.76
CA ALA A 18 7.35 -4.02 24.99
C ALA A 18 7.92 -5.44 24.74
N PRO A 19 7.72 -6.39 25.67
CA PRO A 19 8.37 -7.68 25.63
C PRO A 19 7.84 -8.55 24.48
N PHE A 20 8.78 -9.16 23.75
CA PHE A 20 8.54 -10.37 22.97
C PHE A 20 8.00 -11.48 23.90
N SER A 21 6.67 -11.55 24.04
CA SER A 21 6.01 -12.71 24.64
C SER A 21 5.82 -13.78 23.56
N HIS A 22 6.88 -14.57 23.35
CA HIS A 22 6.77 -15.86 22.66
C HIS A 22 6.22 -16.90 23.63
N ALA A 23 4.90 -17.15 23.58
CA ALA A 23 4.34 -18.39 24.12
C ALA A 23 2.96 -18.67 23.50
N SER A 24 2.92 -19.61 22.56
CA SER A 24 1.73 -20.42 22.26
C SER A 24 2.18 -21.74 21.61
N THR A 25 2.48 -22.73 22.45
CA THR A 25 2.41 -24.18 22.16
C THR A 25 1.00 -24.61 22.62
N LEU A 26 0.15 -25.39 21.94
CA LEU A 26 0.31 -26.56 21.07
C LEU A 26 -0.87 -26.69 20.07
N ARG A 27 -0.62 -27.49 19.04
CA ARG A 27 -1.46 -27.92 17.90
C ARG A 27 -2.92 -28.32 18.24
N ASN A 28 -3.84 -27.95 17.34
CA ASN A 28 -4.98 -28.80 16.99
C ASN A 28 -4.92 -29.08 15.49
N THR A 29 -4.55 -30.31 15.13
CA THR A 29 -4.59 -30.85 13.76
C THR A 29 -6.05 -31.01 13.35
N ILE A 30 -6.50 -30.21 12.38
CA ILE A 30 -7.54 -30.65 11.46
C ILE A 30 -6.87 -30.79 10.10
N SER A 31 -6.54 -32.03 9.75
CA SER A 31 -6.26 -32.43 8.39
C SER A 31 -7.56 -32.29 7.60
N THR A 32 -7.84 -31.09 7.08
CA THR A 32 -8.79 -30.97 5.98
C THR A 32 -8.05 -31.43 4.73
N ALA A 33 -8.46 -32.60 4.23
CA ALA A 33 -8.08 -33.07 2.92
C ALA A 33 -8.28 -31.93 1.91
N ARG A 34 -7.18 -31.40 1.36
CA ARG A 34 -7.22 -30.51 0.20
C ARG A 34 -7.74 -31.33 -0.97
N ASN A 35 -9.04 -31.21 -1.25
CA ASN A 35 -9.55 -31.38 -2.59
C ASN A 35 -9.48 -30.02 -3.27
N ASP A 36 -8.64 -30.03 -4.29
CA ASP A 36 -8.12 -28.90 -5.04
C ASP A 36 -9.22 -28.24 -5.87
N GLY A 37 -9.24 -26.93 -5.73
CA GLY A 37 -10.12 -26.00 -6.44
C GLY A 37 -9.76 -24.59 -5.98
N ALA A 38 -8.46 -24.31 -5.82
CA ALA A 38 -7.99 -22.99 -5.45
C ALA A 38 -8.31 -22.03 -6.61
N VAL A 39 -9.47 -21.39 -6.54
CA VAL A 39 -9.79 -20.25 -7.39
C VAL A 39 -8.82 -19.14 -7.00
N SER A 40 -7.77 -18.95 -7.80
CA SER A 40 -6.83 -17.83 -7.65
C SER A 40 -7.56 -16.54 -8.00
N VAL A 41 -8.17 -15.90 -6.99
CA VAL A 41 -8.77 -14.58 -7.16
C VAL A 41 -7.65 -13.56 -7.30
N VAL A 42 -7.56 -12.91 -8.46
CA VAL A 42 -6.64 -11.79 -8.65
C VAL A 42 -7.25 -10.56 -7.98
N LEU A 43 -6.50 -9.98 -7.04
CA LEU A 43 -6.88 -8.76 -6.34
C LEU A 43 -5.99 -7.61 -6.84
N TRP A 44 -6.60 -6.44 -6.96
CA TRP A 44 -5.93 -5.18 -7.24
C TRP A 44 -6.26 -4.19 -6.15
N CYS A 45 -5.30 -3.33 -5.82
CA CYS A 45 -5.53 -2.17 -4.98
C CYS A 45 -5.70 -0.92 -5.83
N VAL A 46 -6.86 -0.29 -5.75
CA VAL A 46 -7.21 0.87 -6.59
C VAL A 46 -7.66 2.05 -5.74
N ALA A 47 -7.43 3.26 -6.23
CA ALA A 47 -7.93 4.48 -5.60
C ALA A 47 -9.45 4.59 -5.78
N LYS A 48 -10.16 4.98 -4.71
CA LYS A 48 -11.60 5.21 -4.75
C LYS A 48 -11.93 6.46 -5.58
N ASN A 49 -13.01 6.37 -6.35
CA ASN A 49 -13.53 7.48 -7.17
C ASN A 49 -14.15 8.61 -6.35
N ASN A 50 -14.50 8.33 -5.10
CA ASN A 50 -15.06 9.30 -4.17
C ASN A 50 -14.03 9.80 -3.13
N ALA A 51 -12.74 9.53 -3.33
CA ALA A 51 -11.68 10.08 -2.49
C ALA A 51 -11.36 11.51 -2.94
N GLU A 52 -11.12 12.40 -1.97
CA GLU A 52 -10.70 13.77 -2.25
C GLU A 52 -9.28 13.79 -2.87
N ASP A 53 -9.07 14.61 -3.89
CA ASP A 53 -7.77 14.72 -4.57
C ASP A 53 -6.61 15.01 -3.62
N SER A 54 -6.84 15.85 -2.60
CA SER A 54 -5.82 16.18 -1.58
C SER A 54 -5.43 14.97 -0.72
N ALA A 55 -6.40 14.10 -0.40
CA ALA A 55 -6.15 12.86 0.34
C ALA A 55 -5.43 11.85 -0.55
N LEU A 56 -5.81 11.75 -1.83
CA LEU A 56 -5.11 10.92 -2.81
C LEU A 56 -3.67 11.36 -3.03
N GLN A 57 -3.41 12.66 -3.12
CA GLN A 57 -2.04 13.19 -3.24
C GLN A 57 -1.19 12.82 -2.03
N SER A 58 -1.73 13.02 -0.82
CA SER A 58 -1.01 12.71 0.42
C SER A 58 -0.68 11.22 0.52
N ALA A 59 -1.64 10.36 0.16
CA ALA A 59 -1.44 8.91 0.14
C ALA A 59 -0.46 8.47 -0.96
N LEU A 60 -0.51 9.09 -2.14
CA LEU A 60 0.43 8.85 -3.24
C LEU A 60 1.86 9.24 -2.85
N ASP A 61 2.05 10.42 -2.25
CA ASP A 61 3.35 10.90 -1.79
C ASP A 61 3.95 9.98 -0.73
N TRP A 62 3.10 9.49 0.18
CA TRP A 62 3.52 8.50 1.18
C TRP A 62 3.91 7.17 0.53
N ALA A 63 3.09 6.65 -0.40
CA ALA A 63 3.35 5.39 -1.09
C ALA A 63 4.69 5.42 -1.82
N CYS A 64 4.96 6.50 -2.57
CA CYS A 64 6.18 6.68 -3.35
C CYS A 64 7.42 7.02 -2.50
N GLY A 65 7.23 7.56 -1.29
CA GLY A 65 8.30 7.89 -0.36
C GLY A 65 8.46 6.80 0.72
N PRO A 66 8.00 7.03 1.96
CA PRO A 66 8.15 6.09 3.07
C PRO A 66 7.60 4.68 2.83
N GLY A 67 6.51 4.55 2.05
CA GLY A 67 5.88 3.27 1.73
C GLY A 67 6.70 2.40 0.78
N GLY A 68 7.62 3.02 0.03
CA GLY A 68 8.55 2.32 -0.86
C GLY A 68 7.90 1.63 -2.07
N ALA A 69 6.78 2.15 -2.57
CA ALA A 69 6.20 1.76 -3.86
C ALA A 69 7.11 2.21 -5.01
N ASP A 70 7.13 1.45 -6.10
CA ASP A 70 7.80 1.88 -7.33
C ASP A 70 6.90 2.81 -8.13
N CYS A 71 7.16 4.11 -8.02
CA CYS A 71 6.41 5.15 -8.72
C CYS A 71 7.10 5.66 -9.98
N GLY A 72 8.20 5.06 -10.46
CA GLY A 72 8.99 5.60 -11.57
C GLY A 72 8.16 5.88 -12.83
N SER A 73 7.16 5.04 -13.12
CA SER A 73 6.29 5.20 -14.29
C SER A 73 5.32 6.37 -14.22
N ILE A 74 4.94 6.80 -13.02
CA ILE A 74 3.96 7.88 -12.76
C ILE A 74 4.64 9.14 -12.25
N GLN A 75 5.96 9.20 -12.20
CA GLN A 75 6.70 10.44 -11.94
C GLN A 75 6.75 11.30 -13.21
N GLN A 76 7.00 12.60 -13.03
CA GLN A 76 7.08 13.54 -14.15
C GLN A 76 8.03 13.03 -15.25
N GLY A 77 7.53 12.90 -16.48
CA GLY A 77 8.28 12.36 -17.62
C GLY A 77 8.23 10.83 -17.77
N GLY A 78 7.55 10.13 -16.86
CA GLY A 78 7.28 8.69 -16.95
C GLY A 78 6.16 8.35 -17.94
N PRO A 79 6.09 7.10 -18.43
CA PRO A 79 5.12 6.64 -19.43
C PRO A 79 3.67 6.64 -18.95
N CYS A 80 3.42 6.69 -17.64
CA CYS A 80 2.10 6.69 -17.02
C CYS A 80 1.83 7.98 -16.23
N TYR A 81 2.65 9.02 -16.40
CA TYR A 81 2.43 10.31 -15.76
C TYR A 81 1.21 11.02 -16.35
N ASP A 82 0.28 11.42 -15.49
CA ASP A 82 -0.87 12.21 -15.88
C ASP A 82 -1.26 13.19 -14.77
N PRO A 83 -0.87 14.48 -14.88
CA PRO A 83 -1.16 15.46 -13.84
C PRO A 83 -2.65 15.83 -13.74
N SER A 84 -3.47 15.44 -14.73
CA SER A 84 -4.92 15.68 -14.73
C SER A 84 -5.71 14.54 -14.10
N ASP A 85 -5.10 13.39 -13.88
CA ASP A 85 -5.74 12.19 -13.35
C ASP A 85 -4.92 11.60 -12.19
N ILE A 86 -5.07 12.24 -11.02
CA ILE A 86 -4.42 11.80 -9.79
C ILE A 86 -4.91 10.42 -9.33
N GLN A 87 -6.18 10.09 -9.60
CA GLN A 87 -6.76 8.82 -9.23
C GLN A 87 -6.07 7.66 -9.97
N ARG A 88 -5.74 7.85 -11.25
CA ARG A 88 -4.99 6.88 -12.04
C ARG A 88 -3.55 6.72 -11.56
N MET A 89 -2.87 7.82 -11.25
CA MET A 89 -1.51 7.77 -10.67
C MET A 89 -1.50 7.08 -9.30
N ALA A 90 -2.44 7.43 -8.42
CA ALA A 90 -2.63 6.81 -7.10
C ALA A 90 -2.91 5.31 -7.21
N SER A 91 -3.82 4.90 -8.10
CA SER A 91 -4.14 3.48 -8.32
C SER A 91 -2.91 2.67 -8.74
N PHE A 92 -2.04 3.24 -9.59
CA PHE A 92 -0.78 2.59 -9.97
C PHE A 92 0.15 2.40 -8.77
N ALA A 93 0.37 3.45 -7.98
CA ALA A 93 1.24 3.39 -6.79
C ALA A 93 0.69 2.43 -5.73
N PHE A 94 -0.61 2.49 -5.44
CA PHE A 94 -1.27 1.65 -4.45
C PHE A 94 -1.21 0.18 -4.84
N ASN A 95 -1.45 -0.14 -6.11
CA ASN A 95 -1.30 -1.50 -6.58
C ASN A 95 0.15 -2.00 -6.48
N ASN A 96 1.13 -1.17 -6.83
CA ASN A 96 2.53 -1.54 -6.70
C ASN A 96 2.92 -1.84 -5.23
N TYR A 97 2.50 -0.97 -4.31
CA TYR A 97 2.67 -1.17 -2.88
C TYR A 97 1.99 -2.47 -2.41
N PHE A 98 0.71 -2.67 -2.76
CA PHE A 98 -0.07 -3.85 -2.41
C PHE A 98 0.61 -5.16 -2.83
N LEU A 99 1.11 -5.21 -4.07
CA LEU A 99 1.85 -6.37 -4.60
C LEU A 99 3.15 -6.64 -3.82
N LYS A 100 3.85 -5.57 -3.41
CA LYS A 100 5.13 -5.67 -2.70
C LYS A 100 4.98 -6.03 -1.22
N HIS A 101 3.85 -5.66 -0.60
CA HIS A 101 3.61 -5.79 0.84
C HIS A 101 2.68 -6.95 1.20
N GLY A 102 2.63 -7.99 0.36
CA GLY A 102 2.05 -9.28 0.72
C GLY A 102 0.56 -9.44 0.44
N LEU A 103 -0.03 -8.57 -0.37
CA LEU A 103 -1.42 -8.68 -0.84
C LEU A 103 -2.45 -8.72 0.30
N THR A 104 -2.20 -8.01 1.40
CA THR A 104 -3.10 -7.98 2.56
C THR A 104 -4.09 -6.83 2.46
N GLU A 105 -5.24 -6.95 3.13
CA GLU A 105 -6.24 -5.88 3.20
C GLU A 105 -5.65 -4.60 3.79
N ASP A 106 -4.81 -4.72 4.84
CA ASP A 106 -4.11 -3.60 5.46
C ASP A 106 -3.19 -2.86 4.49
N SER A 107 -2.58 -3.57 3.55
CA SER A 107 -1.71 -2.97 2.54
C SER A 107 -2.46 -2.18 1.46
N CYS A 108 -3.80 -2.18 1.47
CA CYS A 108 -4.64 -1.43 0.55
C CYS A 108 -5.61 -0.46 1.25
N ASN A 109 -5.24 0.08 2.42
CA ASN A 109 -6.10 1.03 3.11
C ASN A 109 -5.87 2.49 2.66
N PHE A 110 -4.62 2.97 2.68
CA PHE A 110 -4.23 4.35 2.31
C PHE A 110 -5.18 5.42 2.88
N ASP A 111 -5.37 5.42 4.21
CA ASP A 111 -6.31 6.31 4.90
C ASP A 111 -7.74 6.26 4.32
N ASN A 112 -8.21 5.07 3.99
CA ASN A 112 -9.54 4.81 3.41
C ASN A 112 -9.72 5.37 1.98
N THR A 113 -8.64 5.83 1.32
CA THR A 113 -8.68 6.33 -0.06
C THR A 113 -8.53 5.23 -1.11
N ALA A 114 -8.15 4.01 -0.70
CA ALA A 114 -8.01 2.86 -1.58
C ALA A 114 -8.97 1.72 -1.22
N ALA A 115 -9.20 0.82 -2.18
CA ALA A 115 -10.02 -0.38 -1.99
C ALA A 115 -9.45 -1.56 -2.78
N LEU A 116 -9.62 -2.75 -2.21
CA LEU A 116 -9.41 -3.99 -2.94
C LEU A 116 -10.54 -4.24 -3.92
N THR A 117 -10.18 -4.65 -5.12
CA THR A 117 -11.12 -5.07 -6.13
C THR A 117 -10.66 -6.37 -6.79
N SER A 118 -11.59 -7.26 -7.06
CA SER A 118 -11.39 -8.42 -7.94
C SER A 118 -11.78 -8.13 -9.39
N LEU A 119 -12.19 -6.88 -9.69
CA LEU A 119 -12.46 -6.43 -11.05
C LEU A 119 -11.18 -5.84 -11.64
N ASN A 120 -10.81 -6.31 -12.83
CA ASN A 120 -9.61 -5.82 -13.51
C ASN A 120 -9.74 -4.30 -13.79
N PRO A 121 -8.88 -3.46 -13.20
CA PRO A 121 -8.96 -2.01 -13.35
C PRO A 121 -8.72 -1.51 -14.77
N SER A 122 -8.10 -2.31 -15.65
CA SER A 122 -7.94 -1.97 -17.09
C SER A 122 -9.22 -2.17 -17.91
N LYS A 123 -10.32 -2.63 -17.30
CA LYS A 123 -11.61 -2.92 -17.96
C LYS A 123 -12.76 -2.07 -17.40
N ILE A 124 -12.48 -1.17 -16.48
CA ILE A 124 -13.40 -0.22 -15.85
C ILE A 124 -13.02 1.18 -16.31
#